data_AF-A0A2P4X5Q6-F1
#
_entry.id   AF-A0A2P4X5Q6-F1
#
_cell.length_a   1.000
_cell.length_b   1.000
_cell.length_c   1.000
_cell.angle_alpha   90.00
_cell.angle_beta   90.00
_cell.angle_gamma   90.00
#
_symmetry.space_group_name_H-M   'P 1'
#
loop_
_entity.id
_entity.type
_entity.pdbx_description
1 polymer ?
#
loop_
_entity_poly.entity_id
_entity_poly.type
_entity_poly.pdbx_seq_one_letter_code
_entity_poly.pdbx_strand_id
1 'polypeptide(L)'
;MEGTTLKTWRLGKKLGSGACSDVYAVESVSSLGTDAGREFVMKLSPLPQLPAAKLKNKKRKKTPAERNVDALYAEHLLYKNHLRDQPGIPYVP
;
A
#
# COMPACT_ATOMS: atom_id res chain seq x y z
N MET A 1 -11.71 -2.93 -9.78
CA MET A 1 -11.10 -2.05 -8.75
C MET A 1 -11.27 -0.57 -9.10
N GLU A 2 -11.27 -0.21 -10.38
CA GLU A 2 -11.72 1.13 -10.78
C GLU A 2 -13.16 1.39 -10.30
N GLY A 3 -13.40 2.58 -9.77
CA GLY A 3 -14.65 2.99 -9.14
C GLY A 3 -14.80 2.57 -7.66
N THR A 4 -13.90 1.75 -7.11
CA THR A 4 -13.97 1.32 -5.70
C THR A 4 -13.57 2.46 -4.76
N THR A 5 -14.41 2.73 -3.76
CA THR A 5 -14.13 3.72 -2.72
C THR A 5 -13.42 3.07 -1.53
N LEU A 6 -12.24 3.57 -1.19
CA LEU A 6 -11.46 3.19 -0.01
C LEU A 6 -11.37 4.39 0.95
N LYS A 7 -12.11 4.31 2.06
CA LYS A 7 -12.26 5.42 3.01
C LYS A 7 -12.77 6.69 2.29
N THR A 8 -11.92 7.70 2.16
CA THR A 8 -12.22 9.00 1.53
C THR A 8 -11.70 9.11 0.10
N TRP A 9 -11.17 8.04 -0.48
CA TRP A 9 -10.56 8.03 -1.81
C TRP A 9 -11.30 7.10 -2.75
N ARG A 10 -11.58 7.56 -3.97
CA ARG A 10 -12.13 6.75 -5.05
C ARG A 10 -11.02 6.34 -6.00
N LEU A 11 -10.88 5.04 -6.22
CA LEU A 11 -9.94 4.49 -7.20
C LEU A 11 -10.40 4.79 -8.62
N GLY A 12 -9.54 5.42 -9.39
CA GLY A 12 -9.68 5.62 -10.82
C GLY A 12 -8.92 4.56 -11.62
N LYS A 13 -8.39 5.00 -12.77
CA LYS A 13 -7.64 4.15 -13.70
C LYS A 13 -6.36 3.60 -13.06
N LYS A 14 -6.03 2.34 -13.39
CA LYS A 14 -4.72 1.75 -13.08
C LYS A 14 -3.63 2.46 -13.88
N LEU A 15 -2.65 3.04 -13.19
CA LEU A 15 -1.51 3.74 -13.79
C LEU A 15 -0.30 2.83 -13.98
N GLY A 16 -0.15 1.82 -13.12
CA GLY A 16 1.00 0.91 -13.18
C GLY A 16 0.80 -0.37 -12.38
N SER A 17 1.67 -1.35 -12.63
CA SER A 17 1.74 -2.61 -11.90
C SER A 17 3.19 -2.94 -11.60
N GLY A 18 3.46 -3.36 -10.37
CA GLY A 18 4.76 -3.81 -9.92
C GLY A 18 4.68 -5.16 -9.25
N ALA A 19 5.83 -5.71 -8.88
CA ALA A 19 5.93 -7.05 -8.28
C ALA A 19 5.09 -7.20 -6.99
N CYS A 20 5.04 -6.14 -6.17
CA CYS A 20 4.38 -6.17 -4.86
C CYS A 20 3.06 -5.42 -4.82
N SER A 21 2.74 -4.62 -5.84
CA SER A 21 1.68 -3.62 -5.75
C SER A 21 1.23 -3.08 -7.10
N ASP A 22 -0.02 -2.63 -7.16
CA ASP A 22 -0.58 -1.88 -8.28
C ASP A 22 -0.75 -0.41 -7.92
N VAL A 23 -0.53 0.48 -8.88
CA VAL A 23 -0.68 1.93 -8.70
C VAL A 23 -1.91 2.41 -9.47
N TYR A 24 -2.77 3.16 -8.80
CA TYR A 24 -4.01 3.72 -9.34
C TYR A 24 -4.03 5.23 -9.17
N ALA A 25 -4.62 5.93 -10.13
CA ALA A 25 -5.07 7.31 -9.94
C ALA A 25 -6.19 7.31 -8.88
N VAL A 26 -6.26 8.33 -8.04
CA VAL A 26 -7.34 8.45 -7.05
C VAL A 26 -7.92 9.86 -7.00
N GLU A 27 -9.22 9.92 -6.74
CA GLU A 27 -9.95 11.16 -6.51
C GLU A 27 -10.41 11.21 -5.05
N SER A 28 -10.30 12.39 -4.43
CA SER A 28 -10.85 12.60 -3.08
C SER A 28 -12.38 12.67 -3.15
N VAL A 29 -13.07 11.85 -2.36
CA VAL A 29 -14.54 11.87 -2.26
C VAL A 29 -15.01 13.07 -1.44
N SER A 30 -14.18 13.53 -0.51
CA SER A 30 -14.37 14.76 0.27
C SER A 30 -13.24 15.71 -0.06
N SER A 31 -13.35 16.41 -1.20
CA SER A 31 -12.40 17.42 -1.60
C SER A 31 -12.40 18.55 -0.57
N LEU A 32 -11.31 18.66 0.20
CA LEU A 32 -11.03 19.87 0.95
C LEU A 32 -10.48 20.89 -0.06
N GLY A 33 -10.73 22.18 0.13
CA GLY A 33 -10.28 23.23 -0.80
C GLY A 33 -8.76 23.23 -1.06
N THR A 34 -7.97 22.57 -0.20
CA THR A 34 -6.53 22.33 -0.33
C THR A 34 -6.14 21.30 -1.39
N ASP A 35 -7.09 20.52 -1.89
CA ASP A 35 -6.86 19.44 -2.86
C ASP A 35 -6.96 19.94 -4.32
N ALA A 36 -7.39 21.19 -4.52
CA ALA A 36 -7.56 21.78 -5.85
C ALA A 36 -6.22 21.85 -6.62
N GLY A 37 -6.20 21.26 -7.81
CA GLY A 37 -5.04 21.25 -8.70
C GLY A 37 -3.95 20.24 -8.34
N ARG A 38 -4.19 19.31 -7.39
CA ARG A 38 -3.26 18.23 -7.06
C ARG A 38 -3.74 16.90 -7.62
N GLU A 39 -2.80 16.13 -8.16
CA GLU A 39 -3.05 14.75 -8.58
C GLU A 39 -2.52 13.79 -7.53
N PHE A 40 -3.33 12.79 -7.18
CA PHE A 40 -3.00 11.80 -6.18
C PHE A 40 -2.98 10.40 -6.78
N VAL A 41 -2.10 9.57 -6.24
CA VAL A 41 -1.98 8.16 -6.62
C VAL A 41 -2.00 7.27 -5.38
N MET A 42 -2.55 6.08 -5.52
CA MET A 42 -2.59 5.08 -4.45
C MET A 42 -1.90 3.80 -4.90
N LYS A 43 -0.93 3.36 -4.12
CA LYS A 43 -0.21 2.09 -4.29
C LYS A 43 -0.88 1.01 -3.42
N LEU A 44 -1.55 0.06 -4.06
CA LEU A 44 -2.28 -1.03 -3.42
C LEU A 44 -1.47 -2.31 -3.47
N SER A 45 -1.20 -2.89 -2.30
CA SER A 45 -0.45 -4.14 -2.19
C SER A 45 -1.35 -5.25 -1.65
N PRO A 46 -1.60 -6.33 -2.42
CA PRO A 46 -2.43 -7.43 -1.95
C PRO A 46 -1.72 -8.21 -0.84
N LEU A 47 -2.36 -8.32 0.32
CA LEU A 47 -1.87 -9.18 1.39
C LEU A 47 -2.32 -10.63 1.13
N PRO A 48 -1.39 -11.60 1.06
CA PRO A 48 -1.72 -13.01 0.91
C PRO A 48 -2.49 -13.47 2.15
N GLN A 49 -3.63 -14.11 1.92
CA GLN A 49 -4.33 -14.83 2.98
C GLN A 49 -3.56 -16.12 3.26
N LEU A 50 -2.88 -16.18 4.42
CA LEU A 50 -2.18 -17.38 4.86
C LEU A 50 -3.12 -18.22 5.73
N PRO A 51 -3.48 -19.44 5.31
CA PRO A 51 -4.23 -20.34 6.17
C PRO A 51 -3.41 -20.64 7.43
N ALA A 52 -4.03 -20.56 8.60
CA ALA A 52 -3.38 -20.71 9.92
C ALA A 52 -2.55 -22.01 10.05
N ALA A 53 -2.95 -23.08 9.35
CA ALA A 53 -2.22 -24.35 9.31
C ALA A 53 -0.81 -24.22 8.70
N LYS A 54 -0.58 -23.30 7.76
CA LYS A 54 0.71 -23.11 7.07
C LYS A 54 1.70 -22.26 7.86
N LEU A 55 1.26 -21.50 8.87
CA LEU A 55 2.14 -20.71 9.74
C LEU A 55 3.04 -21.57 10.65
N LYS A 56 2.65 -22.82 10.94
CA LYS A 56 3.38 -23.69 11.88
C LYS A 56 4.67 -24.29 11.30
N ASN A 57 4.83 -24.31 9.98
CA ASN A 57 5.99 -24.93 9.33
C ASN A 57 7.08 -23.90 8.98
N LYS A 58 7.92 -23.57 9.97
CA LYS A 58 9.04 -22.61 9.83
C LYS A 58 10.07 -22.95 8.74
N LYS A 59 10.12 -24.19 8.25
CA LYS A 59 11.07 -24.65 7.20
C LYS A 59 10.52 -24.57 5.76
N ARG A 60 9.31 -24.06 5.55
CA ARG A 60 8.71 -23.97 4.20
C ARG A 60 9.38 -22.87 3.37
N LYS A 61 9.62 -23.12 2.08
CA LYS A 61 9.98 -22.06 1.13
C LYS A 61 8.84 -21.04 1.03
N LYS A 62 9.16 -19.76 1.25
CA LYS A 62 8.20 -18.66 1.12
C LYS A 62 7.75 -18.52 -0.34
N THR A 63 6.45 -18.30 -0.54
CA THR A 63 5.91 -17.95 -1.86
C THR A 63 6.36 -16.54 -2.27
N PRO A 64 6.31 -16.18 -3.57
CA PRO A 64 6.58 -14.82 -3.99
C PRO A 64 5.73 -13.78 -3.26
N ALA A 65 4.44 -14.08 -3.03
CA ALA A 65 3.54 -13.20 -2.28
C ALA A 65 3.98 -13.00 -0.82
N GLU A 66 4.43 -14.06 -0.14
CA GLU A 66 4.97 -13.94 1.23
C GLU A 66 6.23 -13.10 1.28
N ARG A 67 7.13 -13.27 0.30
CA ARG A 67 8.34 -12.44 0.19
C ARG A 67 8.01 -10.98 -0.08
N ASN A 68 6.98 -10.71 -0.89
CA ASN A 68 6.52 -9.35 -1.17
C ASN A 68 5.95 -8.68 0.09
N VAL A 69 5.22 -9.41 0.93
CA VAL A 69 4.77 -8.90 2.24
C VAL A 69 5.93 -8.56 3.15
N ASP A 70 6.93 -9.44 3.24
CA ASP A 70 8.12 -9.16 4.06
C ASP A 70 8.81 -7.86 3.61
N ALA A 71 8.91 -7.65 2.29
CA ALA A 71 9.48 -6.43 1.73
C ALA A 71 8.66 -5.18 2.08
N LEU A 72 7.33 -5.24 1.95
CA LEU A 72 6.43 -4.15 2.33
C LEU A 72 6.46 -3.85 3.83
N TYR A 73 6.57 -4.89 4.65
CA TYR A 73 6.70 -4.74 6.10
C TYR A 73 8.02 -4.09 6.49
N ALA A 74 9.12 -4.48 5.84
CA ALA A 74 10.42 -3.83 6.03
C ALA A 74 10.37 -2.33 5.65
N GLU A 75 9.72 -1.99 4.54
CA GLU A 75 9.50 -0.60 4.14
C GLU A 75 8.69 0.17 5.19
N HIS A 76 7.59 -0.40 5.70
CA HIS A 76 6.80 0.22 6.77
C HIS A 76 7.64 0.46 8.05
N LEU A 77 8.47 -0.50 8.46
CA LEU A 77 9.36 -0.33 9.61
C LEU A 77 10.40 0.77 9.40
N LEU A 78 10.90 0.93 8.17
CA LEU A 78 11.80 2.04 7.82
C LEU A 78 11.09 3.39 8.02
N TYR A 79 9.90 3.55 7.43
CA TYR A 79 9.12 4.79 7.57
C TYR A 79 8.78 5.08 9.04
N LYS A 80 8.31 4.07 9.77
CA LYS A 80 7.83 4.23 11.15
C LYS A 80 8.96 4.49 12.15
N ASN A 81 10.11 3.86 11.98
CA ASN A 81 11.17 3.89 13.00
C ASN A 81 12.30 4.87 12.66
N HIS A 82 12.58 5.13 11.38
CA HIS A 82 13.78 5.88 10.97
C HIS A 82 13.44 7.18 10.26
N LEU A 83 12.37 7.20 9.46
CA LEU A 83 12.00 8.36 8.65
C LEU A 83 10.88 9.22 9.26
N ARG A 84 10.34 8.81 10.42
CA ARG A 84 9.19 9.46 11.06
C ARG A 84 9.38 10.95 11.32
N ASP A 85 10.58 11.34 11.74
CA ASP A 85 10.89 12.71 12.16
C ASP A 85 11.68 13.48 11.08
N GLN A 86 11.80 12.91 9.86
CA GLN A 86 12.50 13.55 8.76
C GLN A 86 11.59 14.57 8.06
N PRO A 87 12.05 15.82 7.86
CA PRO A 87 11.27 16.83 7.17
C PRO A 87 10.96 16.39 5.73
N GLY A 88 9.70 16.56 5.32
CA GLY A 88 9.22 16.20 3.98
C GLY A 88 8.83 14.73 3.80
N ILE A 89 8.96 13.89 4.82
CA ILE A 89 8.49 12.50 4.78
C ILE A 89 7.02 12.44 5.26
N PRO A 90 6.12 11.77 4.51
CA PRO A 90 4.74 11.60 4.94
C PRO A 90 4.63 10.65 6.14
N TYR A 91 3.78 11.02 7.10
CA TYR A 91 3.49 10.19 8.26
C TYR A 91 2.68 8.95 7.86
N VAL A 92 3.22 7.77 8.15
CA VAL A 92 2.54 6.49 7.91
C VAL A 92 1.83 6.05 9.21
N PRO A 93 0.51 5.84 9.19
CA PRO A 93 -0.26 5.42 10.37
C PRO A 93 0.08 4.01 10.87
#